data_AF-A0A6J8CNE2-F1
#
_entry.id   AF-A0A6J8CNE2-F1
#
_cell.length_a   1.000
_cell.length_b   1.000
_cell.length_c   1.000
_cell.angle_alpha   90.00
_cell.angle_beta   90.00
_cell.angle_gamma   90.00
#
_symmetry.space_group_name_H-M   'P 1'
#
loop_
_entity.id
_entity.type
_entity.pdbx_description
1 polymer ?
#
loop_
_entity_poly.entity_id
_entity_poly.type
_entity_poly.pdbx_seq_one_letter_code
_entity_poly.pdbx_strand_id
1 'polypeptide(L)'
;MRTVRGFSGYACGVIVTALKGMYISKSQFSNSTDQNMENRRKLCCGEYFNEETHVSLTVVHGMDRTRYHCLQCDKSYTQRTKHNSHVKLVHENTLDTKNVQILRRNKEQKNKQAQIMMTVPNRNIDNLTLTLQKCINTELTNVYGCSILPDGRLVFSNYYPYMISVLKSDGSKDFEMDKIGDTFDVVYIGDDSIAITTRVSKNINIINIKKRKVEKTIQVNSNSDGVVYKDGHLIYCAKEKGLKMISLNDESTSNVTNNKLSDYAYVTTSGDKLFYTDPDNNSVTCCDYHGEILWTFCNENVLRRPFGISVDNDENAFVVGYLSNTVVVISPDGQRFRLLLSSEDGLLFPQVLHYDQSTNTLLVANQSEDAWLYEVKDARYSYF
;
A
#
# COMPACT_ATOMS: atom_id res chain seq x y z
N MET A 1 -16.04 43.65 -34.70
CA MET A 1 -15.08 42.61 -35.14
C MET A 1 -13.81 43.28 -35.64
N ARG A 2 -12.68 43.08 -34.97
CA ARG A 2 -11.35 43.36 -35.52
C ARG A 2 -10.47 42.17 -35.18
N THR A 3 -10.03 41.45 -36.19
CA THR A 3 -9.14 40.30 -36.07
C THR A 3 -7.73 40.82 -36.29
N VAL A 4 -6.86 40.74 -35.28
CA VAL A 4 -5.43 41.00 -35.45
C VAL A 4 -4.76 39.66 -35.68
N ARG A 5 -4.24 39.44 -36.89
CA ARG A 5 -3.40 38.27 -37.22
C ARG A 5 -1.94 38.71 -37.26
N GLY A 6 -1.11 38.12 -36.40
CA GLY A 6 0.33 38.06 -36.56
C GLY A 6 0.75 36.60 -36.57
N PHE A 7 1.42 36.14 -37.62
CA PHE A 7 1.93 34.78 -37.77
C PHE A 7 3.44 34.80 -37.91
N SER A 8 4.16 34.01 -37.10
CA SER A 8 5.15 33.03 -37.58
C SER A 8 5.68 32.22 -36.39
N GLY A 9 5.62 30.88 -36.49
CA GLY A 9 6.17 29.94 -35.51
C GLY A 9 5.10 29.27 -34.64
N TYR A 10 5.05 27.94 -34.71
CA TYR A 10 4.21 27.00 -33.95
C TYR A 10 3.41 27.60 -32.77
N ALA A 11 2.08 27.64 -32.86
CA ALA A 11 1.24 28.06 -31.74
C ALA A 11 -0.11 27.32 -31.71
N CYS A 12 -0.42 26.69 -30.58
CA CYS A 12 -1.80 26.55 -30.12
C CYS A 12 -2.37 27.96 -29.95
N GLY A 13 -3.48 28.26 -30.63
CA GLY A 13 -4.18 29.54 -30.46
C GLY A 13 -5.17 29.47 -29.30
N VAL A 14 -5.10 30.43 -28.38
CA VAL A 14 -6.14 30.68 -27.38
C VAL A 14 -7.12 31.69 -27.97
N ILE A 15 -8.41 31.38 -28.01
CA ILE A 15 -9.45 32.36 -28.35
C ILE A 15 -10.01 32.89 -27.03
N VAL A 16 -9.86 34.20 -26.81
CA VAL A 16 -10.48 34.90 -25.68
C VAL A 16 -11.66 35.71 -26.22
N THR A 17 -12.86 35.39 -25.78
CA THR A 17 -14.07 36.18 -26.04
C THR A 17 -14.38 37.02 -24.81
N ALA A 18 -14.27 38.34 -24.95
CA ALA A 18 -14.74 39.30 -23.94
C ALA A 18 -16.14 39.80 -24.30
N LEU A 19 -17.02 39.89 -23.32
CA LEU A 19 -18.30 40.61 -23.45
C LEU A 19 -18.03 42.12 -23.62
N LYS A 20 -18.92 42.80 -24.37
CA LYS A 20 -18.82 44.23 -24.71
C LYS A 20 -18.55 45.07 -23.45
N GLY A 21 -17.38 45.73 -23.40
CA GLY A 21 -17.09 46.78 -22.41
C GLY A 21 -15.74 46.68 -21.69
N MET A 22 -14.96 45.61 -21.85
CA MET A 22 -13.68 45.44 -21.13
C MET A 22 -12.45 45.80 -21.98
N TYR A 23 -11.58 46.65 -21.44
CA TYR A 23 -10.24 46.97 -21.98
C TYR A 23 -9.19 46.05 -21.34
N ILE A 24 -8.40 45.36 -22.16
CA ILE A 24 -7.27 44.53 -21.71
C ILE A 24 -5.98 45.33 -21.84
N SER A 25 -5.33 45.63 -20.71
CA SER A 25 -3.99 46.25 -20.65
C SER A 25 -2.91 45.25 -21.06
N LYS A 26 -1.96 45.68 -21.90
CA LYS A 26 -0.86 44.86 -22.45
C LYS A 26 0.22 44.45 -21.42
N SER A 27 0.09 44.78 -20.14
CA SER A 27 1.20 44.74 -19.17
C SER A 27 1.28 43.50 -18.25
N GLN A 28 0.63 42.37 -18.58
CA GLN A 28 0.70 41.15 -17.73
C GLN A 28 1.23 39.88 -18.41
N PHE A 29 1.89 39.99 -19.58
CA PHE A 29 2.63 38.88 -20.15
C PHE A 29 4.13 39.09 -19.95
N SER A 30 4.68 38.57 -18.85
CA SER A 30 6.13 38.38 -18.72
C SER A 30 6.51 37.09 -19.45
N ASN A 31 7.40 37.21 -20.44
CA ASN A 31 8.04 36.08 -21.10
C ASN A 31 9.01 35.40 -20.12
N SER A 32 8.58 34.32 -19.48
CA SER A 32 9.49 33.36 -18.85
C SER A 32 10.04 32.45 -19.95
N THR A 33 11.33 32.61 -20.25
CA THR A 33 12.11 31.64 -21.04
C THR A 33 12.78 30.70 -20.05
N ASP A 34 12.04 29.66 -19.64
CA ASP A 34 12.58 28.60 -18.78
C ASP A 34 12.48 27.25 -19.50
N GLN A 35 13.64 26.67 -19.83
CA GLN A 35 13.81 25.47 -20.66
C GLN A 35 13.51 24.15 -19.94
N ASN A 36 12.59 24.10 -18.97
CA ASN A 36 12.28 22.89 -18.20
C ASN A 36 10.77 22.57 -18.13
N MET A 37 10.13 22.41 -19.29
CA MET A 37 8.71 21.99 -19.41
C MET A 37 8.49 20.68 -20.18
N GLU A 38 9.39 19.69 -20.04
CA GLU A 38 9.10 18.33 -20.58
C GLU A 38 8.39 17.40 -19.58
N ASN A 39 8.13 17.81 -18.34
CA ASN A 39 7.51 16.95 -17.31
C ASN A 39 6.14 17.41 -16.76
N ARG A 40 5.38 18.23 -17.49
CA ARG A 40 3.95 18.49 -17.17
C ARG A 40 3.00 17.98 -18.26
N ARG A 41 3.26 16.79 -18.81
CA ARG A 41 2.22 16.00 -19.48
C ARG A 41 1.51 15.11 -18.45
N LYS A 42 0.59 15.72 -17.72
CA LYS A 42 -0.58 15.12 -17.04
C LYS A 42 -1.17 16.20 -16.13
N LEU A 43 -2.51 16.21 -16.00
CA LEU A 43 -3.40 17.27 -15.47
C LEU A 43 -3.79 18.31 -16.53
N CYS A 44 -5.05 18.61 -16.85
CA CYS A 44 -6.36 18.17 -16.36
C CYS A 44 -7.38 18.39 -17.49
N CYS A 45 -8.32 17.46 -17.69
CA CYS A 45 -9.64 17.84 -18.18
C CYS A 45 -10.37 18.38 -16.94
N GLY A 46 -10.40 19.71 -16.79
CA GLY A 46 -11.04 20.37 -15.66
C GLY A 46 -11.40 21.78 -16.05
N GLU A 47 -12.68 22.13 -15.94
CA GLU A 47 -13.12 23.51 -16.01
C GLU A 47 -12.51 24.27 -14.82
N TYR A 48 -11.83 25.38 -15.08
CA TYR A 48 -11.38 26.29 -14.04
C TYR A 48 -12.40 27.43 -13.95
N PHE A 49 -13.18 27.47 -12.88
CA PHE A 49 -13.96 28.64 -12.48
C PHE A 49 -13.13 29.45 -11.48
N ASN A 50 -13.02 30.75 -11.71
CA ASN A 50 -12.50 31.70 -10.73
C ASN A 50 -13.58 32.77 -10.51
N GLU A 51 -14.07 32.93 -9.29
CA GLU A 51 -15.33 33.62 -8.97
C GLU A 51 -15.36 35.15 -9.18
N GLU A 52 -14.28 35.78 -9.66
CA GLU A 52 -14.25 37.25 -9.81
C GLU A 52 -14.15 37.77 -11.26
N THR A 53 -14.14 36.91 -12.27
CA THR A 53 -14.31 37.36 -13.67
C THR A 53 -15.09 36.34 -14.49
N HIS A 54 -16.24 36.72 -15.03
CA HIS A 54 -17.06 35.89 -15.93
C HIS A 54 -16.37 35.68 -17.29
N VAL A 55 -15.31 34.88 -17.33
CA VAL A 55 -14.61 34.48 -18.56
C VAL A 55 -14.67 32.95 -18.67
N SER A 56 -15.42 32.44 -19.65
CA SER A 56 -15.36 31.01 -19.99
C SER A 56 -14.23 30.80 -21.01
N LEU A 57 -13.32 29.87 -20.71
CA LEU A 57 -12.23 29.48 -21.62
C LEU A 57 -12.57 28.13 -22.25
N THR A 58 -13.01 28.12 -23.50
CA THR A 58 -13.25 26.89 -24.25
C THR A 58 -12.07 26.62 -25.17
N VAL A 59 -11.31 25.54 -24.92
CA VAL A 59 -10.27 25.07 -25.83
C VAL A 59 -10.92 24.24 -26.92
N VAL A 60 -11.04 24.80 -28.13
CA VAL A 60 -11.56 24.09 -29.31
C VAL A 60 -10.39 23.54 -30.12
N HIS A 61 -10.22 22.21 -30.14
CA HIS A 61 -9.33 21.56 -31.10
C HIS A 61 -10.02 21.49 -32.48
N GLY A 62 -9.67 22.41 -33.36
CA GLY A 62 -10.20 22.47 -34.73
C GLY A 62 -9.65 21.36 -35.65
N MET A 63 -10.57 20.49 -36.06
CA MET A 63 -10.73 19.75 -37.34
C MET A 63 -9.56 19.00 -38.00
N ASP A 64 -9.93 17.78 -38.45
CA ASP A 64 -9.16 16.78 -39.19
C ASP A 64 -8.20 17.33 -40.24
N ARG A 65 -6.91 17.01 -40.06
CA ARG A 65 -5.86 17.20 -41.07
C ARG A 65 -5.52 15.86 -41.73
N THR A 66 -6.45 15.27 -42.46
CA THR A 66 -6.10 14.18 -43.38
C THR A 66 -5.28 14.76 -44.53
N ARG A 67 -4.05 14.29 -44.71
CA ARG A 67 -3.13 14.76 -45.76
C ARG A 67 -2.83 13.70 -46.82
N TYR A 68 -3.22 12.45 -46.57
CA TYR A 68 -2.88 11.31 -47.41
C TYR A 68 -4.15 10.49 -47.66
N HIS A 69 -4.65 10.55 -48.89
CA HIS A 69 -5.82 9.79 -49.33
C HIS A 69 -5.35 8.58 -50.12
N CYS A 70 -5.89 7.41 -49.79
CA CYS A 70 -5.66 6.24 -50.63
C CYS A 70 -6.39 6.42 -51.96
N LEU A 71 -5.70 6.23 -53.07
CA LEU A 71 -6.33 6.34 -54.40
C LEU A 71 -7.08 5.06 -54.81
N GLN A 72 -6.94 3.99 -54.01
CA GLN A 72 -7.55 2.68 -54.26
C GLN A 72 -8.72 2.37 -53.31
N CYS A 73 -8.94 3.19 -52.27
CA CYS A 73 -10.15 3.17 -51.45
C CYS A 73 -10.37 4.53 -50.76
N ASP A 74 -11.58 4.83 -50.30
CA ASP A 74 -11.93 6.14 -49.70
C ASP A 74 -11.36 6.39 -48.29
N LYS A 75 -10.28 5.71 -47.90
CA LYS A 75 -9.63 5.89 -46.59
C LYS A 75 -8.61 7.01 -46.62
N SER A 76 -8.64 7.81 -45.55
CA SER A 76 -7.83 9.01 -45.40
C SER A 76 -7.00 8.96 -44.12
N TYR A 77 -5.76 9.44 -44.18
CA TYR A 77 -4.78 9.33 -43.11
C TYR A 77 -4.11 10.67 -42.82
N THR A 78 -3.82 10.91 -41.54
CA THR A 78 -3.11 12.11 -41.05
C THR A 78 -1.58 11.95 -41.11
N GLN A 79 -1.08 10.71 -41.21
CA GLN A 79 0.35 10.36 -41.22
C GLN A 79 0.70 9.50 -42.44
N ARG A 80 1.79 9.86 -43.14
CA ARG A 80 2.27 9.16 -44.35
C ARG A 80 2.60 7.69 -44.10
N THR A 81 3.19 7.38 -42.94
CA THR A 81 3.55 6.01 -42.54
C THR A 81 2.32 5.11 -42.45
N LYS A 82 1.22 5.59 -41.86
CA LYS A 82 -0.03 4.83 -41.77
C LYS A 82 -0.70 4.65 -43.14
N HIS A 83 -0.67 5.67 -43.99
CA HIS A 83 -1.13 5.56 -45.37
C HIS A 83 -0.33 4.50 -46.14
N ASN A 84 1.00 4.55 -46.09
CA ASN A 84 1.86 3.60 -46.78
C ASN A 84 1.68 2.16 -46.25
N SER A 85 1.57 1.97 -44.94
CA SER A 85 1.26 0.66 -44.37
C SER A 85 -0.11 0.14 -44.81
N HIS A 86 -1.12 1.01 -44.92
CA HIS A 86 -2.42 0.62 -45.43
C HIS A 86 -2.35 0.19 -46.90
N VAL A 87 -1.73 0.98 -47.79
CA VAL A 87 -1.55 0.61 -49.20
C VAL A 87 -0.82 -0.73 -49.30
N LYS A 88 0.26 -0.89 -48.53
CA LYS A 88 1.07 -2.11 -48.54
C LYS A 88 0.39 -3.35 -47.94
N LEU A 89 -0.61 -3.19 -47.07
CA LEU A 89 -1.27 -4.32 -46.40
C LEU A 89 -2.62 -4.68 -47.04
N VAL A 90 -3.30 -3.71 -47.63
CA VAL A 90 -4.66 -3.87 -48.15
C VAL A 90 -4.68 -3.98 -49.67
N HIS A 91 -3.74 -3.31 -50.34
CA HIS A 91 -3.74 -3.19 -51.80
C HIS A 91 -2.56 -3.91 -52.45
N GLU A 92 -1.40 -3.93 -51.81
CA GLU A 92 -0.25 -4.71 -52.27
C GLU A 92 -0.20 -6.01 -51.46
N ASN A 93 -0.44 -7.16 -52.10
CA ASN A 93 -0.33 -8.48 -51.46
C ASN A 93 1.14 -8.86 -51.17
N THR A 94 1.85 -8.04 -50.38
CA THR A 94 3.18 -8.35 -49.85
C THR A 94 3.10 -8.52 -48.33
N LEU A 95 2.40 -9.57 -47.90
CA LEU A 95 2.35 -9.95 -46.50
C LEU A 95 3.61 -10.72 -46.13
N ASP A 96 4.57 -10.00 -45.54
CA ASP A 96 5.64 -10.60 -44.75
C ASP A 96 5.02 -11.23 -43.50
N THR A 97 4.82 -12.55 -43.58
CA THR A 97 4.11 -13.41 -42.61
C THR A 97 4.61 -13.25 -41.17
N LYS A 98 5.85 -12.79 -40.97
CA LYS A 98 6.42 -12.50 -39.64
C LYS A 98 5.74 -11.35 -38.92
N ASN A 99 5.38 -10.27 -39.61
CA ASN A 99 4.77 -9.09 -38.97
C ASN A 99 3.32 -9.35 -38.52
N VAL A 100 2.59 -10.19 -39.25
CA VAL A 100 1.23 -10.61 -38.88
C VAL A 100 1.26 -11.49 -37.62
N GLN A 101 2.25 -12.37 -37.50
CA GLN A 101 2.43 -13.21 -36.31
C GLN A 101 2.80 -12.38 -35.07
N ILE A 102 3.65 -11.36 -35.22
CA ILE A 102 4.01 -10.45 -34.11
C ILE A 102 2.79 -9.64 -33.66
N LEU A 103 1.99 -9.11 -34.58
CA LEU A 103 0.79 -8.35 -34.23
C LEU A 103 -0.28 -9.23 -33.56
N ARG A 104 -0.44 -10.49 -34.00
CA ARG A 104 -1.32 -11.46 -33.33
C ARG A 104 -0.84 -11.78 -31.92
N ARG A 105 0.47 -12.06 -31.73
CA ARG A 105 1.06 -12.26 -30.40
C ARG A 105 0.89 -11.06 -29.48
N ASN A 106 1.08 -9.85 -29.98
CA ASN A 106 0.90 -8.63 -29.19
C ASN A 106 -0.57 -8.39 -28.82
N LYS A 107 -1.51 -8.73 -29.72
CA LYS A 107 -2.95 -8.65 -29.44
C LYS A 107 -3.40 -9.74 -28.47
N GLU A 108 -2.86 -10.95 -28.58
CA GLU A 108 -3.09 -12.06 -27.64
C GLU A 108 -2.48 -11.79 -26.27
N GLN A 109 -1.28 -11.18 -26.20
CA GLN A 109 -0.70 -10.71 -24.95
C GLN A 109 -1.54 -9.60 -24.32
N LYS A 110 -1.98 -8.59 -25.08
CA LYS A 110 -2.89 -7.55 -24.57
C LYS A 110 -4.23 -8.11 -24.13
N ASN A 111 -4.78 -9.08 -24.88
CA ASN A 111 -6.03 -9.72 -24.52
C ASN A 111 -5.85 -10.61 -23.28
N LYS A 112 -4.76 -11.38 -23.15
CA LYS A 112 -4.43 -12.10 -21.92
C LYS A 112 -4.24 -11.15 -20.75
N GLN A 113 -3.56 -10.02 -20.95
CA GLN A 113 -3.35 -9.02 -19.89
C GLN A 113 -4.67 -8.36 -19.47
N ALA A 114 -5.56 -8.05 -20.43
CA ALA A 114 -6.91 -7.56 -20.15
C ALA A 114 -7.82 -8.62 -19.51
N GLN A 115 -7.66 -9.89 -19.88
CA GLN A 115 -8.43 -11.01 -19.35
C GLN A 115 -7.97 -11.37 -17.93
N ILE A 116 -6.66 -11.30 -17.66
CA ILE A 116 -6.07 -11.37 -16.31
C ILE A 116 -6.59 -10.22 -15.44
N MET A 117 -6.68 -9.00 -15.99
CA MET A 117 -7.28 -7.85 -15.30
C MET A 117 -8.79 -8.02 -15.02
N MET A 118 -9.51 -8.80 -15.82
CA MET A 118 -10.94 -9.10 -15.62
C MET A 118 -11.20 -10.33 -14.72
N THR A 119 -10.20 -11.16 -14.46
CA THR A 119 -10.30 -12.33 -13.56
C THR A 119 -9.77 -12.10 -12.15
N VAL A 120 -9.33 -10.87 -11.81
CA VAL A 120 -9.08 -10.53 -10.41
C VAL A 120 -10.44 -10.58 -9.71
N PRO A 121 -10.65 -11.48 -8.72
CA PRO A 121 -11.85 -11.41 -7.89
C PRO A 121 -11.95 -9.98 -7.43
N ASN A 122 -13.12 -9.35 -7.51
CA ASN A 122 -13.28 -7.96 -7.12
C ASN A 122 -12.84 -7.82 -5.64
N ARG A 123 -11.57 -7.45 -5.42
CA ARG A 123 -10.83 -7.32 -4.14
C ARG A 123 -11.34 -6.07 -3.45
N ASN A 124 -12.65 -6.05 -3.19
CA ASN A 124 -13.34 -4.85 -2.79
C ASN A 124 -13.41 -4.76 -1.28
N ILE A 125 -12.45 -4.02 -0.72
CA ILE A 125 -12.43 -3.65 0.70
C ILE A 125 -13.74 -2.99 1.16
N ASP A 126 -14.59 -2.46 0.26
CA ASP A 126 -15.89 -1.85 0.59
C ASP A 126 -16.87 -2.81 1.27
N ASN A 127 -16.72 -4.12 1.09
CA ASN A 127 -17.60 -5.13 1.70
C ASN A 127 -17.13 -5.61 3.07
N LEU A 128 -15.94 -5.17 3.52
CA LEU A 128 -15.40 -5.55 4.81
C LEU A 128 -16.14 -4.82 5.94
N THR A 129 -16.55 -5.55 6.96
CA THR A 129 -17.17 -5.02 8.16
C THR A 129 -16.53 -5.66 9.39
N LEU A 130 -16.40 -4.88 10.47
CA LEU A 130 -15.94 -5.38 11.75
C LEU A 130 -17.14 -5.58 12.67
N THR A 131 -17.27 -6.78 13.24
CA THR A 131 -18.22 -7.05 14.33
C THR A 131 -17.43 -7.17 15.63
N LEU A 132 -17.64 -6.27 16.58
CA LEU A 132 -17.01 -6.36 17.90
C LEU A 132 -17.45 -7.65 18.60
N GLN A 133 -16.50 -8.53 18.89
CA GLN A 133 -16.74 -9.74 19.67
C GLN A 133 -16.44 -9.52 21.15
N LYS A 134 -15.36 -8.78 21.46
CA LYS A 134 -14.93 -8.58 22.84
C LYS A 134 -14.14 -7.28 23.02
N CYS A 135 -14.42 -6.59 24.12
CA CYS A 135 -13.55 -5.56 24.69
C CYS A 135 -12.83 -6.17 25.90
N ILE A 136 -11.53 -5.94 26.01
CA ILE A 136 -10.64 -6.54 27.01
C ILE A 136 -9.90 -5.42 27.70
N ASN A 137 -10.16 -5.21 28.99
CA ASN A 137 -9.24 -4.45 29.83
C ASN A 137 -8.10 -5.39 30.23
N THR A 138 -6.95 -5.15 29.62
CA THR A 138 -5.74 -5.95 29.79
C THR A 138 -4.96 -5.58 31.05
N GLU A 139 -5.22 -4.41 31.65
CA GLU A 139 -4.39 -3.77 32.69
C GLU A 139 -2.91 -3.60 32.30
N LEU A 140 -2.58 -3.80 31.03
CA LEU A 140 -1.22 -3.72 30.50
C LEU A 140 -0.84 -2.27 30.21
N THR A 141 0.46 -2.01 30.22
CA THR A 141 1.02 -0.74 29.76
C THR A 141 2.17 -1.03 28.81
N ASN A 142 2.47 -0.07 27.93
CA ASN A 142 3.56 -0.17 26.97
C ASN A 142 3.51 -1.48 26.17
N VAL A 143 2.32 -1.85 25.68
CA VAL A 143 2.14 -2.94 24.73
C VAL A 143 2.80 -2.54 23.42
N TYR A 144 3.63 -3.40 22.82
CA TYR A 144 4.27 -3.15 21.52
C TYR A 144 4.01 -4.26 20.49
N GLY A 145 3.81 -5.49 20.93
CA GLY A 145 3.52 -6.63 20.07
C GLY A 145 2.28 -7.38 20.57
N CYS A 146 1.57 -8.02 19.66
CA CYS A 146 0.49 -8.94 20.01
C CYS A 146 0.40 -10.12 19.03
N SER A 147 -0.01 -11.28 19.53
CA SER A 147 -0.29 -12.46 18.70
C SER A 147 -1.46 -13.25 19.29
N ILE A 148 -2.31 -13.78 18.43
CA ILE A 148 -3.36 -14.76 18.79
C ILE A 148 -2.76 -16.15 18.66
N LEU A 149 -2.88 -16.99 19.69
CA LEU A 149 -2.46 -18.39 19.66
C LEU A 149 -3.57 -19.28 19.08
N PRO A 150 -3.24 -20.48 18.54
CA PRO A 150 -4.26 -21.39 17.98
C PRO A 150 -5.32 -21.86 18.97
N ASP A 151 -5.03 -21.81 20.28
CA ASP A 151 -5.98 -22.14 21.35
C ASP A 151 -6.84 -20.94 21.80
N GLY A 152 -6.71 -19.80 21.10
CA GLY A 152 -7.44 -18.55 21.37
C GLY A 152 -6.85 -17.69 22.49
N ARG A 153 -5.74 -18.11 23.13
CA ARG A 153 -5.02 -17.24 24.06
C ARG A 153 -4.37 -16.08 23.32
N LEU A 154 -4.18 -14.98 24.05
CA LEU A 154 -3.61 -13.74 23.52
C LEU A 154 -2.25 -13.53 24.17
N VAL A 155 -1.25 -13.21 23.36
CA VAL A 155 0.11 -12.91 23.82
C VAL A 155 0.38 -11.44 23.55
N PHE A 156 0.90 -10.75 24.54
CA PHE A 156 1.35 -9.36 24.43
C PHE A 156 2.79 -9.23 24.90
N SER A 157 3.56 -8.39 24.23
CA SER A 157 4.88 -7.95 24.68
C SER A 157 4.78 -6.55 25.29
N ASN A 158 5.40 -6.40 26.47
CA ASN A 158 5.36 -5.17 27.25
C ASN A 158 6.78 -4.59 27.38
N TYR A 159 7.05 -3.49 26.68
CA TYR A 159 8.35 -2.82 26.73
C TYR A 159 8.63 -2.20 28.11
N TYR A 160 7.64 -2.00 28.97
CA TYR A 160 7.89 -1.74 30.38
C TYR A 160 6.75 -2.39 31.16
N PRO A 161 7.02 -3.41 32.01
CA PRO A 161 8.30 -3.69 32.66
C PRO A 161 9.14 -4.83 32.01
N TYR A 162 9.26 -4.88 30.67
CA TYR A 162 10.11 -5.84 29.95
C TYR A 162 9.68 -7.30 30.12
N MET A 163 8.41 -7.56 29.83
CA MET A 163 7.79 -8.88 30.02
C MET A 163 6.97 -9.33 28.81
N ILE A 164 6.50 -10.57 28.88
CA ILE A 164 5.40 -11.08 28.06
C ILE A 164 4.23 -11.37 28.98
N SER A 165 3.04 -10.93 28.55
CA SER A 165 1.78 -11.24 29.20
C SER A 165 0.96 -12.18 28.31
N VAL A 166 0.51 -13.30 28.87
CA VAL A 166 -0.38 -14.24 28.22
C VAL A 166 -1.74 -14.15 28.90
N LEU A 167 -2.77 -13.88 28.11
CA LEU A 167 -4.16 -13.77 28.53
C LEU A 167 -4.95 -14.92 27.93
N LYS A 168 -5.97 -15.38 28.64
CA LYS A 168 -6.95 -16.33 28.12
C LYS A 168 -7.84 -15.65 27.08
N SER A 169 -8.58 -16.46 26.31
CA SER A 169 -9.55 -15.96 25.33
C SER A 169 -10.68 -15.13 25.95
N ASP A 170 -10.90 -15.22 27.26
CA ASP A 170 -11.83 -14.38 28.02
C ASP A 170 -11.24 -13.01 28.42
N GLY A 171 -9.95 -12.78 28.18
CA GLY A 171 -9.24 -11.57 28.58
C GLY A 171 -8.61 -11.64 29.98
N SER A 172 -8.91 -12.67 30.78
CA SER A 172 -8.28 -12.85 32.07
C SER A 172 -6.82 -13.27 31.92
N LYS A 173 -5.95 -12.81 32.82
CA LYS A 173 -4.53 -13.18 32.85
C LYS A 173 -4.36 -14.70 33.01
N ASP A 174 -3.56 -15.31 32.14
CA ASP A 174 -3.09 -16.70 32.25
C ASP A 174 -1.77 -16.73 33.04
N PHE A 175 -0.72 -16.11 32.49
CA PHE A 175 0.55 -15.94 33.17
C PHE A 175 1.39 -14.82 32.53
N GLU A 176 2.48 -14.46 33.21
CA GLU A 176 3.50 -13.55 32.71
C GLU A 176 4.87 -14.21 32.75
N MET A 177 5.76 -13.74 31.88
CA MET A 177 7.17 -14.12 31.87
C MET A 177 8.04 -12.86 31.90
N ASP A 178 8.89 -12.77 32.92
CA ASP A 178 9.89 -11.71 33.07
C ASP A 178 11.26 -12.13 32.52
N LYS A 179 12.25 -11.23 32.59
CA LYS A 179 13.67 -11.48 32.27
C LYS A 179 13.94 -11.96 30.84
N ILE A 180 13.04 -11.64 29.90
CA ILE A 180 13.22 -11.91 28.48
C ILE A 180 14.13 -10.85 27.83
N GLY A 181 14.17 -9.66 28.42
CA GLY A 181 14.85 -8.48 27.89
C GLY A 181 13.82 -7.44 27.46
N ASP A 182 14.29 -6.44 26.74
CA ASP A 182 13.48 -5.29 26.33
C ASP A 182 12.56 -5.63 25.14
N THR A 183 11.52 -6.40 25.48
CA THR A 183 10.55 -6.98 24.57
C THR A 183 9.86 -5.92 23.72
N PHE A 184 9.74 -6.21 22.42
CA PHE A 184 9.15 -5.28 21.46
C PHE A 184 7.99 -5.92 20.69
N ASP A 185 8.23 -6.66 19.62
CA ASP A 185 7.17 -7.33 18.84
C ASP A 185 7.21 -8.85 19.02
N VAL A 186 6.07 -9.52 18.87
CA VAL A 186 5.89 -10.95 19.13
C VAL A 186 5.04 -11.61 18.05
N VAL A 187 5.44 -12.80 17.62
CA VAL A 187 4.71 -13.60 16.63
C VAL A 187 4.69 -15.08 17.02
N TYR A 188 3.56 -15.76 16.81
CA TYR A 188 3.47 -17.21 16.94
C TYR A 188 4.20 -17.92 15.80
N ILE A 189 4.95 -18.98 16.12
CA ILE A 189 5.80 -19.69 15.13
C ILE A 189 5.50 -21.19 15.01
N GLY A 190 4.45 -21.68 15.67
CA GLY A 190 4.13 -23.11 15.73
C GLY A 190 4.65 -23.80 16.99
N ASP A 191 4.21 -25.04 17.23
CA ASP A 191 4.71 -25.91 18.30
C ASP A 191 4.79 -25.27 19.70
N ASP A 192 3.69 -24.64 20.12
CA ASP A 192 3.57 -23.88 21.38
C ASP A 192 4.64 -22.78 21.55
N SER A 193 5.23 -22.31 20.46
CA SER A 193 6.37 -21.40 20.49
C SER A 193 6.04 -20.06 19.84
N ILE A 194 6.68 -19.02 20.36
CA ILE A 194 6.64 -17.66 19.84
C ILE A 194 8.08 -17.19 19.56
N ALA A 195 8.22 -16.24 18.64
CA ALA A 195 9.43 -15.44 18.48
C ALA A 195 9.15 -14.02 18.99
N ILE A 196 10.09 -13.46 19.74
CA ILE A 196 9.98 -12.11 20.28
C ILE A 196 11.26 -11.30 20.02
N THR A 197 11.11 -10.09 19.51
CA THR A 197 12.24 -9.16 19.37
C THR A 197 12.54 -8.48 20.71
N THR A 198 13.84 -8.28 20.96
CA THR A 198 14.35 -7.48 22.07
C THR A 198 15.26 -6.41 21.50
N ARG A 199 14.78 -5.16 21.53
CA ARG A 199 15.24 -4.10 20.61
C ARG A 199 16.69 -3.66 20.87
N VAL A 200 16.94 -3.14 22.06
CA VAL A 200 18.22 -2.71 22.65
C VAL A 200 19.14 -3.89 22.93
N SER A 201 18.59 -5.03 23.37
CA SER A 201 19.39 -6.27 23.54
C SER A 201 19.81 -6.88 22.20
N LYS A 202 19.18 -6.48 21.09
CA LYS A 202 19.48 -6.92 19.71
C LYS A 202 19.40 -8.42 19.53
N ASN A 203 18.40 -9.04 20.15
CA ASN A 203 18.13 -10.46 20.02
C ASN A 203 16.70 -10.72 19.55
N ILE A 204 16.50 -11.87 18.93
CA ILE A 204 15.22 -12.53 18.81
C ILE A 204 15.22 -13.76 19.72
N ASN A 205 14.32 -13.82 20.68
CA ASN A 205 14.17 -14.97 21.57
C ASN A 205 13.05 -15.88 21.07
N ILE A 206 13.30 -17.18 21.04
CA ILE A 206 12.29 -18.22 20.79
C ILE A 206 11.86 -18.76 22.15
N ILE A 207 10.57 -18.68 22.44
CA ILE A 207 10.01 -19.02 23.75
C ILE A 207 8.93 -20.07 23.56
N ASN A 208 9.07 -21.18 24.27
CA ASN A 208 8.01 -22.15 24.37
C ASN A 208 7.05 -21.73 25.49
N ILE A 209 5.83 -21.35 25.10
CA ILE A 209 4.76 -20.83 25.95
C ILE A 209 4.32 -21.87 26.98
N LYS A 210 4.24 -23.15 26.57
CA LYS A 210 3.79 -24.23 27.46
C LYS A 210 4.82 -24.56 28.53
N LYS A 211 6.11 -24.60 28.16
CA LYS A 211 7.22 -24.81 29.10
C LYS A 211 7.61 -23.54 29.85
N ARG A 212 7.09 -22.37 29.44
CA ARG A 212 7.41 -21.04 29.99
C ARG A 212 8.91 -20.79 30.03
N LYS A 213 9.59 -21.08 28.92
CA LYS A 213 11.05 -21.06 28.85
C LYS A 213 11.53 -20.51 27.51
N VAL A 214 12.56 -19.65 27.57
CA VAL A 214 13.36 -19.28 26.40
C VAL A 214 14.16 -20.51 25.95
N GLU A 215 13.85 -21.02 24.76
CA GLU A 215 14.51 -22.20 24.19
C GLU A 215 15.72 -21.84 23.33
N LYS A 216 15.68 -20.67 22.70
CA LYS A 216 16.76 -20.19 21.82
C LYS A 216 16.83 -18.67 21.85
N THR A 217 18.04 -18.13 21.73
CA THR A 217 18.30 -16.69 21.57
C THR A 217 19.16 -16.49 20.35
N ILE A 218 18.69 -15.69 19.42
CA ILE A 218 19.34 -15.39 18.14
C ILE A 218 19.81 -13.93 18.18
N GLN A 219 21.12 -13.69 18.00
CA GLN A 219 21.67 -12.35 17.99
C GLN A 219 21.56 -11.71 16.60
N VAL A 220 20.90 -10.56 16.48
CA VAL A 220 20.62 -9.91 15.18
C VAL A 220 21.47 -8.66 14.90
N ASN A 221 22.30 -8.23 15.86
CA ASN A 221 23.31 -7.18 15.71
C ASN A 221 22.77 -5.86 15.11
N SER A 222 21.51 -5.54 15.36
CA SER A 222 20.82 -4.28 15.03
C SER A 222 19.62 -4.13 15.96
N ASN A 223 19.13 -2.91 16.14
CA ASN A 223 17.84 -2.74 16.80
C ASN A 223 16.78 -3.41 15.93
N SER A 224 16.03 -4.33 16.54
CA SER A 224 14.95 -5.08 15.89
C SER A 224 13.61 -4.69 16.49
N ASP A 225 12.70 -4.24 15.62
CA ASP A 225 11.36 -3.82 15.99
C ASP A 225 10.36 -4.92 15.62
N GLY A 226 9.56 -4.74 14.57
CA GLY A 226 8.58 -5.74 14.15
C GLY A 226 9.18 -7.05 13.65
N VAL A 227 8.43 -8.15 13.83
CA VAL A 227 8.80 -9.49 13.38
C VAL A 227 7.59 -10.28 12.89
N VAL A 228 7.76 -11.03 11.81
CA VAL A 228 6.77 -11.98 11.30
C VAL A 228 7.42 -13.32 11.00
N TYR A 229 6.64 -14.38 11.11
CA TYR A 229 7.07 -15.74 10.80
C TYR A 229 6.39 -16.26 9.53
N LYS A 230 7.16 -16.94 8.69
CA LYS A 230 6.65 -17.66 7.53
C LYS A 230 7.58 -18.79 7.12
N ASP A 231 7.03 -19.98 6.93
CA ASP A 231 7.71 -21.12 6.30
C ASP A 231 9.12 -21.40 6.86
N GLY A 232 9.26 -21.42 8.19
CA GLY A 232 10.54 -21.65 8.87
C GLY A 232 11.49 -20.45 8.93
N HIS A 233 11.05 -19.29 8.45
CA HIS A 233 11.83 -18.05 8.43
C HIS A 233 11.19 -16.97 9.31
N LEU A 234 12.02 -16.19 9.97
CA LEU A 234 11.61 -14.93 10.58
C LEU A 234 12.03 -13.78 9.67
N ILE A 235 11.10 -12.87 9.37
CA ILE A 235 11.39 -11.59 8.72
C ILE A 235 11.22 -10.49 9.77
N TYR A 236 12.19 -9.61 9.91
CA TYR A 236 12.17 -8.57 10.94
C TYR A 236 12.71 -7.22 10.46
N CYS A 237 12.23 -6.16 11.10
CA CYS A 237 12.67 -4.79 10.88
C CYS A 237 13.98 -4.54 11.61
N ALA A 238 15.10 -4.45 10.88
CA ALA A 238 16.44 -4.32 11.46
C ALA A 238 16.99 -2.88 11.43
N LYS A 239 16.13 -1.86 11.64
CA LYS A 239 16.42 -0.42 11.64
C LYS A 239 17.48 0.00 10.61
N GLU A 240 18.74 0.10 11.01
CA GLU A 240 19.87 0.54 10.17
C GLU A 240 20.18 -0.39 8.99
N LYS A 241 19.64 -1.61 8.98
CA LYS A 241 19.95 -2.66 7.99
C LYS A 241 18.76 -3.09 7.12
N GLY A 242 17.65 -2.35 7.14
CA GLY A 242 16.47 -2.71 6.37
C GLY A 242 15.69 -3.90 6.92
N LEU A 243 14.91 -4.53 6.05
CA LEU A 243 14.26 -5.80 6.33
C LEU A 243 15.26 -6.95 6.18
N LYS A 244 15.31 -7.79 7.20
CA LYS A 244 16.17 -8.96 7.27
C LYS A 244 15.33 -10.21 7.37
N MET A 245 15.83 -11.30 6.81
CA MET A 245 15.26 -12.62 6.97
C MET A 245 16.30 -13.54 7.62
N ILE A 246 15.84 -14.40 8.52
CA ILE A 246 16.65 -15.45 9.12
C ILE A 246 15.91 -16.79 9.07
N SER A 247 16.61 -17.83 8.64
CA SER A 247 16.13 -19.22 8.69
C SER A 247 16.25 -19.76 10.11
N LEU A 248 15.19 -20.34 10.66
CA LEU A 248 15.24 -20.99 11.98
C LEU A 248 15.96 -22.34 11.96
N ASN A 249 16.13 -22.94 10.78
CA ASN A 249 16.76 -24.25 10.61
C ASN A 249 18.29 -24.19 10.75
N ASP A 250 18.91 -23.19 10.12
CA ASP A 250 20.37 -23.08 10.01
C ASP A 250 20.92 -21.70 10.38
N GLU A 251 20.06 -20.77 10.82
CA GLU A 251 20.41 -19.40 11.21
C GLU A 251 21.05 -18.57 10.10
N SER A 252 20.94 -19.03 8.85
CA SER A 252 21.37 -18.25 7.69
C SER A 252 20.55 -16.97 7.61
N THR A 253 21.23 -15.84 7.34
CA THR A 253 20.61 -14.53 7.25
C THR A 253 20.72 -13.97 5.85
N SER A 254 19.67 -13.28 5.40
CA SER A 254 19.63 -12.58 4.12
C SER A 254 19.00 -11.19 4.28
N ASN A 255 19.29 -10.30 3.33
CA ASN A 255 18.70 -8.97 3.27
C ASN A 255 17.53 -9.04 2.29
N VAL A 256 16.39 -8.49 2.69
CA VAL A 256 15.28 -8.25 1.78
C VAL A 256 15.38 -6.82 1.24
N THR A 257 15.56 -5.85 2.15
CA THR A 257 15.85 -4.46 1.77
C THR A 257 17.16 -4.02 2.44
N ASN A 258 17.82 -3.03 1.84
CA ASN A 258 19.06 -2.46 2.40
C ASN A 258 18.86 -1.01 2.90
N ASN A 259 17.67 -0.46 2.72
CA ASN A 259 17.36 0.91 3.12
C ASN A 259 17.12 0.96 4.63
N LYS A 260 17.62 2.02 5.27
CA LYS A 260 17.32 2.29 6.67
C LYS A 260 15.81 2.38 6.87
N LEU A 261 15.30 1.65 7.86
CA LEU A 261 13.92 1.74 8.33
C LEU A 261 13.82 2.73 9.48
N SER A 262 12.64 3.31 9.60
CA SER A 262 12.23 4.09 10.76
C SER A 262 12.24 3.27 12.05
N ASP A 263 12.40 3.98 13.16
CA ASP A 263 12.19 3.41 14.48
C ASP A 263 10.72 3.00 14.66
N TYR A 264 10.47 1.88 15.34
CA TYR A 264 9.13 1.34 15.59
C TYR A 264 8.41 0.84 14.32
N ALA A 265 9.17 0.44 13.29
CA ALA A 265 8.60 -0.16 12.09
C ALA A 265 8.14 -1.60 12.34
N TYR A 266 6.99 -1.97 11.78
CA TYR A 266 6.44 -3.32 11.82
C TYR A 266 6.44 -3.96 10.43
N VAL A 267 6.43 -5.29 10.38
CA VAL A 267 6.42 -6.07 9.13
C VAL A 267 5.43 -7.21 9.22
N THR A 268 4.77 -7.52 8.12
CA THR A 268 3.96 -8.72 7.92
C THR A 268 4.14 -9.26 6.50
N THR A 269 3.54 -10.41 6.20
CA THR A 269 3.70 -11.07 4.90
C THR A 269 2.47 -11.87 4.49
N SER A 270 2.22 -11.91 3.18
CA SER A 270 1.29 -12.84 2.54
C SER A 270 1.80 -13.17 1.15
N GLY A 271 1.69 -14.43 0.71
CA GLY A 271 2.16 -14.85 -0.61
C GLY A 271 3.64 -14.53 -0.88
N ASP A 272 3.93 -13.87 -1.99
CA ASP A 272 5.28 -13.41 -2.36
C ASP A 272 5.58 -11.98 -1.89
N LYS A 273 4.72 -11.41 -1.03
CA LYS A 273 4.75 -10.02 -0.61
C LYS A 273 5.12 -9.85 0.85
N LEU A 274 5.81 -8.76 1.11
CA LEU A 274 6.08 -8.19 2.42
C LEU A 274 5.38 -6.84 2.50
N PHE A 275 4.89 -6.51 3.68
CA PHE A 275 4.28 -5.23 3.99
C PHE A 275 4.94 -4.69 5.23
N TYR A 276 5.39 -3.44 5.20
CA TYR A 276 6.01 -2.83 6.36
C TYR A 276 5.59 -1.39 6.54
N THR A 277 5.58 -0.95 7.80
CA THR A 277 5.25 0.43 8.16
C THR A 277 6.51 1.29 8.23
N ASP A 278 6.35 2.55 7.85
CA ASP A 278 7.36 3.60 7.99
C ASP A 278 6.72 4.74 8.82
N PRO A 279 6.89 4.68 10.15
CA PRO A 279 6.31 5.67 11.05
C PRO A 279 6.76 7.11 10.80
N ASP A 280 8.00 7.34 10.37
CA ASP A 280 8.53 8.70 10.22
C ASP A 280 8.01 9.37 8.93
N ASN A 281 7.70 8.58 7.91
CA ASN A 281 7.14 9.07 6.64
C ASN A 281 5.62 8.89 6.53
N ASN A 282 4.93 8.53 7.61
CA ASN A 282 3.48 8.28 7.62
C ASN A 282 3.02 7.33 6.49
N SER A 283 3.79 6.26 6.24
CA SER A 283 3.55 5.42 5.06
C SER A 283 3.61 3.92 5.35
N VAL A 284 3.03 3.16 4.42
CA VAL A 284 3.04 1.69 4.40
C VAL A 284 3.54 1.27 3.04
N THR A 285 4.51 0.38 3.00
CA THR A 285 5.09 -0.10 1.74
C THR A 285 4.86 -1.59 1.59
N CYS A 286 4.44 -2.01 0.40
CA CYS A 286 4.43 -3.38 -0.04
C CYS A 286 5.58 -3.61 -1.02
N CYS A 287 6.38 -4.64 -0.78
CA CYS A 287 7.44 -5.07 -1.68
C CYS A 287 7.47 -6.59 -1.81
N ASP A 288 8.21 -7.10 -2.79
CA ASP A 288 8.53 -8.53 -2.84
C ASP A 288 9.72 -8.88 -1.93
N TYR A 289 10.11 -10.16 -1.92
CA TYR A 289 11.27 -10.64 -1.16
C TYR A 289 12.63 -10.22 -1.72
N HIS A 290 12.67 -9.62 -2.90
CA HIS A 290 13.86 -8.98 -3.47
C HIS A 290 13.94 -7.49 -3.15
N GLY A 291 12.94 -6.95 -2.44
CA GLY A 291 12.85 -5.55 -2.05
C GLY A 291 12.30 -4.64 -3.15
N GLU A 292 11.78 -5.20 -4.25
CA GLU A 292 11.13 -4.42 -5.31
C GLU A 292 9.79 -3.90 -4.80
N ILE A 293 9.64 -2.58 -4.77
CA ILE A 293 8.44 -1.92 -4.27
C ILE A 293 7.30 -2.13 -5.27
N LEU A 294 6.21 -2.74 -4.80
CA LEU A 294 4.99 -2.95 -5.56
C LEU A 294 4.07 -1.72 -5.45
N TRP A 295 3.95 -1.18 -4.23
CA TRP A 295 3.23 0.06 -3.97
C TRP A 295 3.63 0.65 -2.60
N THR A 296 3.40 1.95 -2.45
CA THR A 296 3.50 2.66 -1.16
C THR A 296 2.23 3.47 -0.96
N PHE A 297 1.62 3.32 0.21
CA PHE A 297 0.45 4.08 0.65
C PHE A 297 0.89 5.18 1.62
N CYS A 298 0.46 6.42 1.38
CA CYS A 298 0.71 7.56 2.26
C CYS A 298 -0.53 8.46 2.26
N ASN A 299 -1.17 8.61 3.43
CA ASN A 299 -2.31 9.51 3.60
C ASN A 299 -2.38 9.99 5.05
N GLU A 300 -1.78 11.15 5.30
CA GLU A 300 -1.66 11.72 6.65
C GLU A 300 -3.00 12.14 7.28
N ASN A 301 -4.07 12.26 6.50
CA ASN A 301 -5.39 12.57 7.05
C ASN A 301 -6.01 11.40 7.81
N VAL A 302 -5.57 10.17 7.52
CA VAL A 302 -6.17 8.94 8.08
C VAL A 302 -5.16 8.03 8.75
N LEU A 303 -3.88 8.16 8.42
CA LEU A 303 -2.83 7.27 8.89
C LEU A 303 -1.58 8.08 9.24
N ARG A 304 -1.42 8.40 10.54
CA ARG A 304 -0.25 9.11 11.06
C ARG A 304 0.52 8.24 12.02
N ARG A 305 1.84 8.17 11.84
CA ARG A 305 2.75 7.22 12.50
C ARG A 305 2.20 5.79 12.47
N PRO A 306 2.12 5.16 11.29
CA PRO A 306 1.64 3.79 11.19
C PRO A 306 2.53 2.85 11.99
N PHE A 307 1.94 2.03 12.87
CA PHE A 307 2.66 1.04 13.69
C PHE A 307 2.26 -0.38 13.29
N GLY A 308 1.49 -1.10 14.11
CA GLY A 308 1.13 -2.49 13.84
C GLY A 308 0.46 -2.68 12.49
N ILE A 309 0.82 -3.77 11.82
CA ILE A 309 0.32 -4.15 10.50
C ILE A 309 0.07 -5.66 10.44
N SER A 310 -1.03 -6.05 9.78
CA SER A 310 -1.36 -7.44 9.49
C SER A 310 -2.14 -7.52 8.18
N VAL A 311 -2.25 -8.71 7.60
CA VAL A 311 -2.87 -8.92 6.29
C VAL A 311 -3.85 -10.08 6.35
N ASP A 312 -5.00 -9.91 5.67
CA ASP A 312 -5.97 -10.99 5.53
C ASP A 312 -5.63 -11.96 4.38
N ASN A 313 -6.51 -12.96 4.22
CA ASN A 313 -6.41 -13.99 3.18
C ASN A 313 -6.52 -13.42 1.75
N ASP A 314 -7.05 -12.22 1.58
CA ASP A 314 -7.20 -11.52 0.30
C ASP A 314 -6.08 -10.48 0.06
N GLU A 315 -5.06 -10.45 0.93
CA GLU A 315 -3.94 -9.50 0.95
C GLU A 315 -4.35 -8.04 1.23
N ASN A 316 -5.49 -7.81 1.90
CA ASN A 316 -5.84 -6.48 2.39
C ASN A 316 -5.01 -6.20 3.65
N ALA A 317 -4.34 -5.05 3.69
CA ALA A 317 -3.47 -4.67 4.81
C ALA A 317 -4.24 -3.85 5.85
N PHE A 318 -4.33 -4.37 7.07
CA PHE A 318 -4.86 -3.68 8.24
C PHE A 318 -3.71 -2.96 8.95
N VAL A 319 -3.85 -1.66 9.19
CA VAL A 319 -2.77 -0.84 9.72
C VAL A 319 -3.27 0.07 10.82
N VAL A 320 -2.55 0.08 11.93
CA VAL A 320 -2.78 1.01 13.04
C VAL A 320 -2.13 2.35 12.73
N GLY A 321 -2.90 3.43 12.85
CA GLY A 321 -2.39 4.80 12.90
C GLY A 321 -2.28 5.30 14.33
N TYR A 322 -1.07 5.30 14.89
CA TYR A 322 -0.82 5.63 16.29
C TYR A 322 -1.22 7.06 16.66
N LEU A 323 -0.83 8.06 15.84
CA LEU A 323 -1.17 9.46 16.12
C LEU A 323 -2.52 9.89 15.56
N SER A 324 -3.07 9.14 14.62
CA SER A 324 -4.42 9.38 14.10
C SER A 324 -5.50 8.69 14.94
N ASN A 325 -5.13 7.78 15.86
CA ASN A 325 -6.05 6.94 16.63
C ASN A 325 -6.99 6.15 15.71
N THR A 326 -6.43 5.52 14.68
CA THR A 326 -7.21 4.84 13.64
C THR A 326 -6.75 3.41 13.40
N VAL A 327 -7.65 2.59 12.86
CA VAL A 327 -7.30 1.40 12.09
C VAL A 327 -7.85 1.58 10.67
N VAL A 328 -6.99 1.43 9.68
CA VAL A 328 -7.35 1.48 8.26
C VAL A 328 -7.13 0.12 7.61
N VAL A 329 -7.93 -0.19 6.60
CA VAL A 329 -7.66 -1.29 5.67
C VAL A 329 -7.28 -0.72 4.31
N ILE A 330 -6.23 -1.25 3.71
CA ILE A 330 -5.68 -0.86 2.41
C ILE A 330 -5.85 -2.04 1.45
N SER A 331 -6.31 -1.75 0.23
CA SER A 331 -6.53 -2.78 -0.78
C SER A 331 -5.20 -3.42 -1.23
N PRO A 332 -5.22 -4.63 -1.83
CA PRO A 332 -4.01 -5.39 -2.14
C PRO A 332 -3.10 -4.73 -3.19
N ASP A 333 -3.65 -3.78 -3.94
CA ASP A 333 -2.95 -2.96 -4.94
C ASP A 333 -2.51 -1.60 -4.41
N GLY A 334 -2.79 -1.29 -3.13
CA GLY A 334 -2.43 -0.03 -2.47
C GLY A 334 -3.24 1.19 -2.92
N GLN A 335 -4.22 1.04 -3.82
CA GLN A 335 -4.91 2.18 -4.45
C GLN A 335 -6.14 2.67 -3.68
N ARG A 336 -6.76 1.82 -2.87
CA ARG A 336 -7.96 2.14 -2.10
C ARG A 336 -7.70 1.86 -0.62
N PHE A 337 -8.42 2.59 0.22
CA PHE A 337 -8.39 2.36 1.65
C PHE A 337 -9.75 2.69 2.27
N ARG A 338 -9.99 2.18 3.48
CA ARG A 338 -11.12 2.55 4.32
C ARG A 338 -10.67 2.75 5.76
N LEU A 339 -11.27 3.74 6.42
CA LEU A 339 -11.22 3.85 7.87
C LEU A 339 -12.17 2.80 8.46
N LEU A 340 -11.64 1.92 9.31
CA LEU A 340 -12.42 0.87 9.97
C LEU A 340 -12.77 1.22 11.41
N LEU A 341 -11.82 1.79 12.14
CA LEU A 341 -11.96 2.19 13.54
C LEU A 341 -11.30 3.55 13.76
N SER A 342 -11.81 4.30 14.73
CA SER A 342 -11.35 5.63 15.11
C SER A 342 -11.30 5.80 16.62
N SER A 343 -10.98 7.01 17.10
CA SER A 343 -11.07 7.34 18.52
C SER A 343 -12.49 7.22 19.09
N GLU A 344 -13.53 7.31 18.25
CA GLU A 344 -14.92 7.12 18.69
C GLU A 344 -15.20 5.66 19.12
N ASP A 345 -14.38 4.72 18.64
CA ASP A 345 -14.43 3.30 18.99
C ASP A 345 -13.57 2.95 20.22
N GLY A 346 -13.00 3.95 20.90
CA GLY A 346 -12.15 3.79 22.08
C GLY A 346 -10.64 3.72 21.80
N LEU A 347 -10.21 3.90 20.54
CA LEU A 347 -8.79 3.91 20.21
C LEU A 347 -8.10 5.15 20.77
N LEU A 348 -7.08 4.92 21.61
CA LEU A 348 -6.25 5.96 22.23
C LEU A 348 -4.80 5.48 22.18
N PHE A 349 -4.02 6.06 21.28
CA PHE A 349 -2.68 5.58 20.96
C PHE A 349 -2.67 4.08 20.64
N PRO A 350 -3.49 3.62 19.67
CA PRO A 350 -3.44 2.24 19.22
C PRO A 350 -2.03 1.91 18.77
N GLN A 351 -1.48 0.79 19.21
CA GLN A 351 -0.10 0.43 18.95
C GLN A 351 0.02 -0.70 17.94
N VAL A 352 -0.73 -1.79 18.17
CA VAL A 352 -0.51 -3.05 17.48
C VAL A 352 -1.83 -3.73 17.13
N LEU A 353 -1.79 -4.55 16.07
CA LEU A 353 -2.88 -5.42 15.70
C LEU A 353 -2.36 -6.77 15.18
N HIS A 354 -3.20 -7.79 15.24
CA HIS A 354 -2.91 -9.11 14.67
C HIS A 354 -4.18 -9.71 14.08
N TYR A 355 -4.12 -10.08 12.80
CA TYR A 355 -5.20 -10.78 12.12
C TYR A 355 -4.93 -12.29 12.11
N ASP A 356 -5.83 -13.06 12.71
CA ASP A 356 -5.83 -14.52 12.62
C ASP A 356 -6.66 -14.97 11.41
N GLN A 357 -5.94 -15.46 10.40
CA GLN A 357 -6.50 -15.95 9.14
C GLN A 357 -7.41 -17.18 9.30
N SER A 358 -7.23 -17.97 10.36
CA SER A 358 -8.01 -19.20 10.55
C SER A 358 -9.42 -18.93 11.08
N THR A 359 -9.59 -17.86 11.85
CA THR A 359 -10.85 -17.47 12.48
C THR A 359 -11.44 -16.17 11.93
N ASN A 360 -10.74 -15.50 11.00
CA ASN A 360 -11.05 -14.15 10.53
C ASN A 360 -11.17 -13.13 11.67
N THR A 361 -10.34 -13.29 12.71
CA THR A 361 -10.38 -12.44 13.90
C THR A 361 -9.28 -11.39 13.84
N LEU A 362 -9.63 -10.12 14.06
CA LEU A 362 -8.69 -9.02 14.22
C LEU A 362 -8.60 -8.63 15.69
N LEU A 363 -7.42 -8.82 16.28
CA LEU A 363 -7.03 -8.23 17.56
C LEU A 363 -6.46 -6.84 17.32
N VAL A 364 -6.94 -5.84 18.03
CA VAL A 364 -6.39 -4.48 18.06
C VAL A 364 -6.12 -4.10 19.50
N ALA A 365 -4.95 -3.52 19.80
CA ALA A 365 -4.60 -3.11 21.15
C ALA A 365 -4.10 -1.66 21.20
N ASN A 366 -4.58 -0.92 22.19
CA ASN A 366 -3.98 0.33 22.63
C ASN A 366 -2.60 0.07 23.25
N GLN A 367 -1.77 1.12 23.27
CA GLN A 367 -0.50 1.08 23.98
C GLN A 367 -0.66 0.72 25.47
N SER A 368 -1.81 1.05 26.05
CA SER A 368 -2.17 0.73 27.43
C SER A 368 -3.64 0.36 27.55
N GLU A 369 -3.94 -0.44 28.57
CA GLU A 369 -5.27 -0.80 29.08
C GLU A 369 -6.08 -1.65 28.12
N ASP A 370 -6.56 -1.09 27.00
CA ASP A 370 -7.64 -1.72 26.25
C ASP A 370 -7.17 -2.47 25.00
N ALA A 371 -7.81 -3.62 24.76
CA ALA A 371 -7.72 -4.38 23.52
C ALA A 371 -9.10 -4.87 23.08
N TRP A 372 -9.26 -5.09 21.79
CA TRP A 372 -10.52 -5.51 21.18
C TRP A 372 -10.31 -6.67 20.22
N LEU A 373 -11.24 -7.62 20.25
CA LEU A 373 -11.36 -8.68 19.26
C LEU A 373 -12.56 -8.37 18.35
N TYR A 374 -12.30 -8.31 17.05
CA TYR A 374 -13.31 -8.13 16.03
C TYR A 374 -13.37 -9.34 15.11
N GLU A 375 -14.57 -9.76 14.74
CA GLU A 375 -14.77 -10.63 13.58
C GLU A 375 -14.71 -9.76 12.33
N VAL A 376 -13.87 -10.13 11.37
CA VAL A 376 -13.82 -9.49 10.05
C VAL A 376 -14.75 -10.24 9.11
N LYS A 377 -15.86 -9.61 8.73
CA LYS A 377 -16.83 -10.16 7.80
C LYS A 377 -16.69 -9.54 6.43
N ASP A 378 -16.74 -10.38 5.41
CA ASP A 378 -16.91 -9.95 4.04
C ASP A 378 -18.31 -10.33 3.55
N ALA A 379 -19.10 -9.33 3.17
CA ALA A 379 -20.46 -9.50 2.67
C ALA A 379 -20.57 -10.44 1.45
N ARG A 380 -19.46 -10.70 0.74
CA ARG A 380 -19.39 -11.65 -0.39
C ARG A 380 -19.60 -13.11 0.04
N TYR A 381 -19.24 -13.46 1.27
CA TYR A 381 -19.27 -14.85 1.75
C TYR A 381 -20.40 -15.14 2.74
N SER A 382 -21.29 -14.16 3.00
CA SER A 382 -22.36 -14.27 4.01
C SER A 382 -23.59 -15.08 3.57
N TYR A 383 -23.57 -15.66 2.37
CA TYR A 383 -24.69 -16.40 1.77
C TYR A 383 -24.28 -17.81 1.34
N PHE A 384 -23.78 -18.62 2.28
CA PHE A 384 -23.67 -20.07 2.09
C PHE A 384 -24.02 -20.82 3.37
#